data_AF-A0A4V6JHL4-F1
#
_entry.id   AF-A0A4V6JHL4-F1
#
_cell.length_a   1.000
_cell.length_b   1.000
_cell.length_c   1.000
_cell.angle_alpha   90.00
_cell.angle_beta   90.00
_cell.angle_gamma   90.00
#
_symmetry.space_group_name_H-M   'P 1'
#
loop_
_entity.id
_entity.type
_entity.pdbx_description
1 polymer ?
#
loop_
_entity_poly.entity_id
_entity_poly.type
_entity_poly.pdbx_seq_one_letter_code
_entity_poly.pdbx_strand_id
1 'polypeptide(L)' 'MQQLWQLPGVALTPAGKKRRVLVVDDMALLGFGLQTPDALIKLRRAAEQP' A
#
# COMPACT_ATOMS: atom_id res chain seq x y z
N MET A 1 -9.27 -6.31 7.19
CA MET A 1 -9.30 -5.54 5.91
C MET A 1 -10.62 -4.83 5.62
N GLN A 2 -11.80 -5.35 5.99
CA GLN A 2 -13.08 -4.69 5.67
C GLN A 2 -13.24 -3.29 6.31
N GLN A 3 -12.72 -3.12 7.54
CA GLN A 3 -12.76 -1.85 8.27
C GLN A 3 -12.01 -0.70 7.58
N LEU A 4 -10.96 -1.01 6.80
CA LEU A 4 -10.18 0.01 6.08
C LEU A 4 -11.06 0.82 5.11
N TRP A 5 -12.02 0.15 4.47
CA TRP A 5 -12.92 0.77 3.51
C TRP A 5 -14.06 1.56 4.17
N GLN A 6 -14.27 1.38 5.46
CA GLN A 6 -15.27 2.11 6.24
C GLN A 6 -14.74 3.43 6.80
N LEU A 7 -13.43 3.69 6.66
CA LEU A 7 -12.83 4.95 7.06
C LEU A 7 -13.52 6.12 6.32
N PRO A 8 -13.93 7.19 7.02
CA PRO A 8 -14.62 8.32 6.42
C PRO A 8 -13.84 8.88 5.22
N GLY A 9 -14.50 9.00 4.07
CA GLY A 9 -13.90 9.53 2.85
C GLY A 9 -13.02 8.54 2.06
N VAL A 10 -12.52 7.45 2.66
CA VAL A 10 -11.64 6.49 1.96
C VAL A 10 -12.36 5.81 0.80
N ALA A 11 -13.59 5.34 1.02
CA ALA A 11 -14.42 4.71 -0.02
C ALA A 11 -14.71 5.62 -1.22
N LEU A 12 -14.60 6.95 -1.05
CA LEU A 12 -14.85 7.93 -2.11
C LEU A 12 -13.60 8.19 -2.98
N THR A 13 -12.41 7.82 -2.51
CA THR A 13 -11.16 7.98 -3.27
C THR A 13 -11.05 6.97 -4.42
N PRO A 14 -10.25 7.22 -5.46
CA PRO A 14 -9.96 6.23 -6.50
C PRO A 14 -9.38 4.92 -5.94
N ALA A 15 -8.54 5.02 -4.90
CA ALA A 15 -7.99 3.85 -4.21
C ALA A 15 -9.07 3.04 -3.49
N GLY A 16 -10.01 3.70 -2.78
CA GLY A 16 -11.13 3.05 -2.11
C GLY A 16 -12.11 2.37 -3.07
N LYS A 17 -12.46 3.05 -4.17
CA LYS A 17 -13.35 2.50 -5.21
C LYS A 17 -12.79 1.23 -5.85
N LYS A 18 -11.48 1.23 -6.16
CA LYS A 18 -10.76 0.07 -6.71
C LYS A 18 -10.25 -0.91 -5.64
N ARG A 19 -10.52 -0.64 -4.36
CA ARG A 19 -9.97 -1.38 -3.20
C ARG A 19 -8.46 -1.62 -3.29
N ARG A 20 -7.70 -0.64 -3.77
CA ARG A 20 -6.23 -0.72 -3.90
C ARG A 20 -5.56 -0.41 -2.57
N VAL A 21 -4.90 -1.42 -2.00
CA VAL A 21 -4.08 -1.30 -0.80
C VAL A 21 -2.85 -2.19 -0.97
N LEU A 22 -1.68 -1.67 -0.61
CA LEU A 22 -0.44 -2.44 -0.55
C LEU A 22 -0.06 -2.60 0.92
N VAL A 23 -0.15 -3.83 1.43
CA VAL A 23 0.32 -4.15 2.78
C VAL A 23 1.81 -4.52 2.71
N VAL A 24 2.62 -3.85 3.52
CA VAL A 24 4.07 -4.05 3.62
C VAL A 24 4.47 -4.22 5.07
N ASP A 25 5.63 -4.81 5.30
CA ASP A 25 6.26 -4.85 6.61
C ASP A 25 6.74 -3.45 7.01
N ASP A 26 6.52 -3.08 8.27
CA ASP A 26 6.78 -1.73 8.77
C ASP A 26 8.27 -1.38 8.71
N MET A 27 9.14 -2.30 9.14
CA MET A 27 10.59 -2.07 9.17
C MET A 27 11.19 -2.12 7.77
N ALA A 28 10.62 -2.94 6.88
CA ALA A 28 11.03 -2.95 5.48
C ALA A 28 10.75 -1.61 4.77
N LEU A 29 9.65 -0.91 5.12
CA LEU A 29 9.30 0.38 4.51
C LEU A 29 9.92 1.58 5.23
N LEU A 30 9.93 1.59 6.56
CA LEU A 30 10.28 2.76 7.39
C LEU A 30 11.67 2.68 8.01
N GLY A 31 12.27 1.48 8.06
CA GLY A 31 13.57 1.25 8.69
C GLY A 31 14.78 1.58 7.82
N PHE A 32 14.60 1.77 6.50
CA PHE A 32 15.66 2.11 5.54
C PHE A 32 16.92 1.22 5.62
N GLY A 33 16.75 -0.05 5.95
CA GLY A 33 17.83 -1.04 6.09
C GLY A 33 18.03 -1.91 4.84
N LEU A 34 18.62 -3.09 5.03
CA LEU A 34 18.91 -4.05 3.95
C LEU A 34 17.67 -4.49 3.15
N GLN A 35 16.47 -4.37 3.73
CA GLN A 35 15.20 -4.75 3.12
C GLN A 35 14.58 -3.66 2.23
N THR A 36 15.13 -2.44 2.24
CA THR A 36 14.59 -1.30 1.47
C THR A 36 14.46 -1.57 -0.02
N PRO A 37 15.46 -2.20 -0.71
CA PRO A 37 15.34 -2.48 -2.14
C PRO A 37 14.12 -3.36 -2.46
N ASP A 38 13.86 -4.38 -1.65
CA ASP A 38 12.71 -5.28 -1.85
C ASP A 38 11.38 -4.56 -1.63
N ALA A 39 11.30 -3.70 -0.59
CA ALA A 39 10.13 -2.87 -0.34
C ALA A 39 9.84 -1.92 -1.52
N LEU A 40 10.88 -1.31 -2.10
CA LEU A 40 10.76 -0.42 -3.27
C LEU A 40 10.32 -1.17 -4.53
N ILE A 41 10.85 -2.37 -4.78
CA ILE A 41 10.42 -3.21 -5.91
C ILE A 41 8.94 -3.58 -5.77
N LYS A 42 8.51 -3.95 -4.56
CA LYS A 42 7.10 -4.27 -4.28
C LYS A 42 6.19 -3.07 -4.50
N LEU A 43 6.59 -1.88 -4.02
CA LEU A 43 5.86 -0.63 -4.22
C LEU A 43 5.75 -0.28 -5.71
N ARG A 44 6.86 -0.34 -6.45
CA ARG A 44 6.90 -0.05 -7.89
C ARG A 44 5.95 -0.95 -8.67
N ARG A 45 6.03 -2.27 -8.46
CA ARG A 45 5.14 -3.24 -9.13
C ARG A 45 3.67 -2.98 -8.85
N ALA A 46 3.32 -2.56 -7.63
CA ALA A 46 1.94 -2.22 -7.27
C ALA A 46 1.47 -0.91 -7.91
N ALA A 47 2.37 0.05 -8.11
CA ALA A 47 2.06 1.33 -8.75
C ALA A 47 1.89 1.20 -10.27
N GLU A 48 2.62 0.28 -10.91
CA GLU A 48 2.53 -0.02 -12.35
C GLU A 48 1.29 -0.86 -12.70
N GLN A 49 0.64 -1.49 -11.71
CA GLN A 49 -0.61 -2.24 -11.91
C GLN A 49 -1.82 -1.27 -11.99
N PRO A 50 -2.74 -1.47 -12.97
CA PRO A 50 -3.84 -0.54 -13.26
C PRO A 50 -4.93 -0.42 -12.17
#